data_AF-A0A2H9PR81-F1
#
_entry.id   AF-A0A2H9PR81-F1
#
_cell.length_a   1.000
_cell.length_b   1.000
_cell.length_c   1.000
_cell.angle_alpha   90.00
_cell.angle_beta   90.00
_cell.angle_gamma   90.00
#
_symmetry.space_group_name_H-M   'P 1'
#
loop_
_entity.id
_entity.type
_entity.pdbx_description
1 polymer ?
#
loop_
_entity_poly.entity_id
_entity_poly.type
_entity_poly.pdbx_seq_one_letter_code
_entity_poly.pdbx_strand_id
1 'polypeptide(L)'
;MLNQILYLIFITFLPFLELRASIPYGIDVLKLSWLTVFIVCVIANIILGILIYFMLEKFVKFFLRYKIFSNPYNKVVIKTQKKIQKAVDKYGEWGVALFIGVPLPGSGVYSGALGAYVIGLDFKKFIIADIIGVLIAGIIVTIISTGVLQLIA
;
A
#
# COMPACT_ATOMS: atom_id res chain seq x y z
N MET A 1 26.02 5.73 2.79
CA MET A 1 25.02 5.47 1.74
C MET A 1 24.31 4.12 1.88
N LEU A 2 24.97 2.97 1.78
CA LEU A 2 24.28 1.67 1.80
C LEU A 2 23.44 1.47 3.08
N ASN A 3 24.02 1.73 4.26
CA ASN A 3 23.31 1.61 5.53
C ASN A 3 22.08 2.52 5.61
N GLN A 4 22.17 3.74 5.05
CA GLN A 4 21.04 4.70 5.03
C GLN A 4 19.90 4.23 4.12
N ILE A 5 20.22 3.60 2.99
CA ILE A 5 19.24 2.98 2.08
C ILE A 5 18.55 1.81 2.78
N LEU A 6 19.29 0.96 3.50
CA LEU A 6 18.69 -0.12 4.30
C LEU A 6 17.74 0.43 5.37
N TYR A 7 18.12 1.48 6.10
CA TYR A 7 17.22 2.13 7.07
C TYR A 7 15.93 2.64 6.42
N LEU A 8 16.01 3.25 5.23
CA LEU A 8 14.83 3.70 4.50
C LEU A 8 13.90 2.55 4.11
N ILE A 9 14.47 1.44 3.67
CA ILE A 9 13.69 0.23 3.37
C ILE A 9 13.01 -0.27 4.65
N PHE A 10 13.73 -0.38 5.77
CA PHE A 10 13.15 -0.79 7.05
C PHE A 10 11.98 0.11 7.50
N ILE A 11 12.13 1.43 7.41
CA ILE A 11 11.06 2.38 7.75
C ILE A 11 9.87 2.20 6.80
N THR A 12 10.12 1.97 5.51
CA THR A 12 9.06 1.74 4.52
C THR A 12 8.27 0.46 4.81
N PHE A 13 8.91 -0.55 5.42
CA PHE A 13 8.30 -1.82 5.83
C PHE A 13 7.63 -1.76 7.20
N LEU A 14 7.71 -0.64 7.93
CA LEU A 14 6.97 -0.47 9.17
C LEU A 14 5.50 -0.13 8.86
N PRO A 15 4.53 -0.85 9.45
CA PRO A 15 3.13 -0.48 9.35
C PRO A 15 2.93 0.92 9.92
N PHE A 16 1.92 1.64 9.40
CA PHE A 16 1.62 3.06 9.67
C PHE A 16 2.62 4.07 9.11
N LEU A 17 3.92 3.78 9.11
CA LEU A 17 4.95 4.70 8.63
C LEU A 17 5.07 4.68 7.10
N GLU A 18 5.19 3.49 6.50
CA GLU A 18 5.25 3.26 5.05
C GLU A 18 6.09 4.31 4.28
N LEU A 19 5.74 4.55 3.00
CA LEU A 19 6.34 5.56 2.12
C LEU A 19 6.16 7.01 2.64
N ARG A 20 5.13 7.25 3.47
CA ARG A 20 4.76 8.57 3.99
C ARG A 20 5.81 9.12 4.95
N ALA A 21 6.40 8.24 5.76
CA ALA A 21 7.46 8.62 6.70
C ALA A 21 8.84 8.44 6.09
N SER A 22 9.05 7.42 5.25
CA SER A 22 10.38 7.15 4.70
C SER A 22 10.86 8.23 3.72
N ILE A 23 9.98 8.83 2.91
CA ILE A 23 10.37 9.92 2.00
C ILE A 23 10.83 11.17 2.75
N PRO A 24 10.03 11.80 3.65
CA PRO A 24 10.48 12.95 4.42
C PRO A 24 11.72 12.64 5.25
N TYR A 25 11.79 11.45 5.87
CA TYR A 25 12.98 11.05 6.64
C TYR A 25 14.24 10.97 5.76
N GLY A 26 14.12 10.42 4.55
CA GLY A 26 15.24 10.32 3.61
C GLY A 26 15.75 11.65 3.10
N ILE A 27 14.82 12.58 2.81
CA ILE A 27 15.15 13.90 2.28
C ILE A 27 15.62 14.83 3.41
N ASP A 28 14.89 14.88 4.52
CA ASP A 28 15.07 15.92 5.54
C ASP A 28 16.08 15.55 6.61
N VAL A 29 16.11 14.28 7.01
CA VAL A 29 16.99 13.79 8.09
C VAL A 29 18.29 13.23 7.51
N LEU A 30 18.17 12.35 6.51
CA LEU A 30 19.34 11.71 5.90
C LEU A 30 20.01 12.56 4.81
N LYS A 31 19.38 13.67 4.40
CA LYS A 31 19.88 14.62 3.38
C LYS A 31 20.28 13.94 2.07
N LEU A 32 19.59 12.87 1.70
CA LEU A 32 19.83 12.14 0.46
C LEU A 32 19.16 12.86 -0.72
N SER A 33 19.65 12.59 -1.94
CA SER A 33 19.01 13.06 -3.16
C SER A 33 17.56 12.57 -3.22
N TRP A 34 16.63 13.50 -3.42
CA TRP A 34 15.18 13.22 -3.50
C TRP A 34 14.87 12.11 -4.51
N LEU A 35 15.60 12.07 -5.64
CA LEU A 35 15.40 11.07 -6.69
C LEU A 35 15.77 9.66 -6.19
N THR A 36 16.88 9.54 -5.45
CA THR A 36 17.30 8.25 -4.87
C THR A 36 16.32 7.79 -3.81
N VAL A 37 15.88 8.70 -2.93
CA VAL A 37 14.89 8.39 -1.88
C VAL A 37 13.57 7.95 -2.50
N PHE A 38 13.06 8.68 -3.49
CA PHE A 38 11.83 8.36 -4.20
C PHE A 38 11.89 6.96 -4.82
N ILE A 39 12.92 6.66 -5.62
CA ILE A 39 13.04 5.37 -6.31
C ILE A 39 13.10 4.21 -5.30
N VAL A 40 13.95 4.34 -4.27
CA VAL A 40 14.11 3.29 -3.25
C VAL A 40 12.81 3.06 -2.49
N CYS A 41 12.16 4.13 -2.00
CA CYS A 41 10.96 4.01 -1.18
C CYS A 41 9.76 3.50 -1.99
N VAL A 42 9.59 3.97 -3.23
CA VAL A 42 8.52 3.49 -4.12
C VAL A 42 8.67 2.00 -4.41
N ILE A 43 9.87 1.55 -4.81
CA ILE A 43 10.10 0.14 -5.10
C ILE A 43 9.89 -0.72 -3.86
N ALA A 44 10.44 -0.30 -2.71
CA ALA A 44 10.26 -1.01 -1.45
C ALA A 44 8.79 -1.12 -1.05
N ASN A 45 8.00 -0.06 -1.26
CA ASN A 45 6.60 -0.02 -0.87
C ASN A 45 5.69 -0.83 -1.81
N ILE A 46 5.98 -0.86 -3.12
CA ILE A 46 5.32 -1.78 -4.08
C ILE A 46 5.59 -3.24 -3.69
N ILE A 47 6.86 -3.59 -3.42
CA ILE A 47 7.22 -4.97 -3.01
C ILE A 47 6.47 -5.35 -1.74
N LEU A 48 6.38 -4.42 -0.78
CA LEU A 48 5.62 -4.60 0.43
C LEU A 48 4.14 -4.89 0.14
N GLY A 49 3.50 -4.15 -0.77
CA GLY A 49 2.09 -4.37 -1.12
C GLY A 49 1.80 -5.72 -1.70
N ILE A 50 2.61 -6.12 -2.67
CA ILE A 50 2.55 -7.46 -3.27
C ILE A 50 2.70 -8.52 -2.19
N LEU A 51 3.68 -8.37 -1.29
CA LEU A 51 3.92 -9.32 -0.20
C LEU A 51 2.74 -9.39 0.78
N ILE A 52 2.20 -8.24 1.20
CA ILE A 52 1.10 -8.19 2.16
C ILE A 52 -0.16 -8.81 1.58
N TYR A 53 -0.53 -8.48 0.34
CA TYR A 53 -1.70 -9.10 -0.29
C TYR A 53 -1.52 -10.61 -0.41
N PHE A 54 -0.35 -11.06 -0.88
CA PHE A 54 -0.06 -12.49 -1.04
C PHE A 54 -0.11 -13.24 0.31
N MET A 55 0.49 -12.67 1.35
CA MET A 55 0.47 -13.23 2.70
C MET A 55 -0.95 -13.27 3.26
N LEU A 56 -1.73 -12.20 3.06
CA LEU A 56 -3.11 -12.12 3.49
C LEU A 56 -3.96 -13.21 2.84
N GLU A 57 -3.85 -13.38 1.53
CA GLU A 57 -4.59 -14.41 0.80
C GLU A 57 -4.25 -15.81 1.33
N LYS A 58 -2.96 -16.11 1.55
CA LYS A 58 -2.51 -17.39 2.08
C LYS A 58 -2.97 -17.61 3.52
N PHE A 59 -2.89 -16.57 4.35
CA PHE A 59 -3.30 -16.59 5.75
C PHE A 59 -4.81 -16.84 5.85
N VAL A 60 -5.64 -16.09 5.15
CA VAL A 60 -7.09 -16.29 5.17
C VAL A 60 -7.44 -17.68 4.66
N LYS A 61 -6.88 -18.13 3.52
CA LYS A 61 -7.11 -19.50 3.01
C LYS A 61 -6.71 -20.59 4.02
N PHE A 62 -5.69 -20.36 4.84
CA PHE A 62 -5.30 -21.28 5.90
C PHE A 62 -6.38 -21.36 6.99
N PHE A 63 -6.91 -20.23 7.47
CA PHE A 63 -7.97 -20.22 8.48
C PHE A 63 -9.30 -20.78 7.98
N LEU A 64 -9.63 -20.58 6.69
CA LEU A 64 -10.85 -21.10 6.08
C LEU A 64 -10.92 -22.63 5.99
N ARG A 65 -9.82 -23.34 6.30
CA ARG A 65 -9.83 -24.81 6.46
C ARG A 65 -10.66 -25.26 7.66
N TYR A 66 -10.85 -24.41 8.66
CA TYR A 66 -11.62 -24.71 9.86
C TYR A 66 -13.07 -24.19 9.72
N LYS A 67 -14.06 -25.05 9.98
CA LYS A 67 -15.50 -24.74 9.84
C LYS A 67 -15.95 -23.50 10.63
N ILE A 68 -15.30 -23.20 11.75
CA ILE A 68 -15.58 -22.05 12.61
C ILE A 68 -15.35 -20.73 11.88
N PHE A 69 -14.32 -20.65 11.03
CA PHE A 69 -13.99 -19.45 10.25
C PHE A 69 -14.67 -19.44 8.88
N SER A 70 -14.86 -20.60 8.24
CA SER A 70 -15.42 -20.66 6.89
C SER A 70 -16.91 -20.31 6.82
N ASN A 71 -17.71 -20.68 7.81
CA ASN A 71 -19.14 -20.34 7.85
C ASN A 71 -19.42 -18.83 7.88
N PRO A 72 -18.87 -18.04 8.83
CA PRO A 72 -19.09 -16.59 8.84
C PRO A 72 -18.47 -15.92 7.61
N TYR A 73 -17.29 -16.37 7.18
CA TYR A 73 -16.64 -15.84 5.97
C TYR A 73 -17.49 -16.02 4.72
N ASN A 74 -18.04 -17.20 4.47
CA ASN A 74 -18.89 -17.47 3.32
C ASN A 74 -20.20 -16.65 3.36
N LYS A 75 -20.79 -16.51 4.56
CA LYS A 75 -22.05 -15.76 4.73
C LYS A 75 -21.88 -14.26 4.54
N VAL A 76 -20.74 -13.70 4.95
CA VAL A 76 -20.49 -12.25 4.94
C VAL A 76 -19.63 -11.86 3.73
N VAL A 77 -18.39 -12.34 3.66
CA VAL A 77 -17.40 -11.92 2.66
C VAL A 77 -17.80 -12.39 1.26
N ILE A 78 -17.97 -13.70 1.04
CA ILE A 78 -18.29 -14.23 -0.29
C ILE A 78 -19.64 -13.71 -0.80
N LYS A 79 -20.64 -13.61 0.07
CA LYS A 79 -21.95 -13.04 -0.28
C LYS A 79 -21.85 -11.56 -0.67
N THR A 80 -21.00 -10.80 0.02
CA THR A 80 -20.79 -9.37 -0.29
C THR A 80 -20.03 -9.20 -1.60
N GLN A 81 -18.93 -9.92 -1.79
CA GLN A 81 -18.16 -9.93 -3.04
C GLN A 81 -19.06 -10.20 -4.25
N LYS A 82 -19.89 -11.25 -4.19
CA LYS A 82 -20.85 -11.55 -5.28
C LYS A 82 -21.82 -10.41 -5.59
N LYS A 83 -22.23 -9.62 -4.59
CA LYS A 83 -23.13 -8.48 -4.80
C LYS A 83 -22.44 -7.29 -5.45
N ILE A 84 -21.17 -7.04 -5.09
CA ILE A 84 -20.41 -5.88 -5.56
C ILE A 84 -19.52 -6.19 -6.77
N GLN A 85 -19.45 -7.46 -7.21
CA GLN A 85 -18.55 -7.96 -8.24
C GLN A 85 -18.51 -7.08 -9.49
N LYS A 86 -19.67 -6.71 -10.05
CA LYS A 86 -19.74 -5.85 -11.24
C LYS A 86 -19.07 -4.49 -11.05
N ALA A 87 -19.19 -3.91 -9.85
CA ALA A 87 -18.57 -2.63 -9.52
C ALA A 87 -17.07 -2.78 -9.29
N VAL A 88 -16.66 -3.84 -8.58
CA VAL A 88 -15.24 -4.16 -8.31
C VAL A 88 -14.50 -4.47 -9.61
N ASP A 89 -15.13 -5.20 -10.53
CA ASP A 89 -14.51 -5.53 -11.82
C ASP A 89 -14.28 -4.29 -12.70
N LYS A 90 -15.12 -3.27 -12.56
CA LYS A 90 -15.04 -2.04 -13.36
C LYS A 90 -14.18 -0.95 -12.71
N TYR A 91 -14.22 -0.84 -11.38
CA TYR A 91 -13.64 0.29 -10.64
C TYR A 91 -12.72 -0.11 -9.50
N GLY A 92 -12.59 -1.40 -9.18
CA GLY A 92 -11.83 -1.86 -8.02
C GLY A 92 -10.36 -1.47 -8.07
N GLU A 93 -9.73 -1.54 -9.26
CA GLU A 93 -8.34 -1.11 -9.46
C GLU A 93 -8.16 0.36 -9.13
N TRP A 94 -9.00 1.22 -9.72
CA TRP A 94 -8.94 2.67 -9.51
C TRP A 94 -9.31 3.06 -8.08
N GLY A 95 -10.30 2.42 -7.48
CA GLY A 95 -10.70 2.67 -6.10
C GLY A 95 -9.58 2.35 -5.11
N VAL A 96 -8.92 1.19 -5.28
CA VAL A 96 -7.78 0.81 -4.45
C VAL A 96 -6.57 1.69 -4.72
N ALA A 97 -6.28 2.01 -5.99
CA ALA A 97 -5.17 2.89 -6.35
C ALA A 97 -5.31 4.28 -5.73
N LEU A 98 -6.49 4.90 -5.84
CA LEU A 98 -6.77 6.19 -5.21
C LEU A 98 -6.69 6.09 -3.69
N PHE A 99 -7.20 5.02 -3.09
CA PHE A 99 -7.11 4.82 -1.64
C PHE A 99 -5.66 4.72 -1.15
N ILE A 100 -4.80 3.97 -1.85
CA ILE A 100 -3.37 3.87 -1.52
C ILE A 100 -2.66 5.21 -1.80
N GLY A 101 -3.00 5.86 -2.90
CA GLY A 101 -2.35 7.08 -3.40
C GLY A 101 -2.61 8.33 -2.56
N VAL A 102 -3.70 8.37 -1.81
CA VAL A 102 -3.98 9.47 -0.89
C VAL A 102 -3.07 9.35 0.35
N PRO A 103 -2.18 10.32 0.66
CA PRO A 103 -1.22 10.22 1.76
C PRO A 103 -1.86 10.62 3.11
N LEU A 104 -2.95 9.95 3.49
CA LEU A 104 -3.62 10.15 4.78
C LEU A 104 -3.13 9.13 5.83
N PRO A 105 -3.25 9.44 7.14
CA PRO A 105 -3.02 8.46 8.18
C PRO A 105 -4.07 7.34 8.09
N GLY A 106 -3.61 6.08 8.09
CA GLY A 106 -4.49 4.91 8.01
C GLY A 106 -4.89 4.48 6.60
N SER A 107 -4.57 5.26 5.56
CA SER A 107 -4.52 4.77 4.18
C SER A 107 -3.16 4.15 3.89
N GLY A 108 -3.04 3.47 2.75
CA GLY A 108 -1.79 2.90 2.30
C GLY A 108 -1.85 1.44 1.96
N VAL A 109 -0.68 0.88 1.76
CA VAL A 109 -0.49 -0.42 1.13
C VAL A 109 -1.00 -1.55 2.02
N TYR A 110 -0.79 -1.48 3.35
CA TYR A 110 -1.36 -2.46 4.27
C TYR A 110 -2.90 -2.48 4.22
N SER A 111 -3.51 -1.32 4.42
CA SER A 111 -4.96 -1.14 4.40
C SER A 111 -5.57 -1.38 3.01
N GLY A 112 -4.84 -1.03 1.96
CA GLY A 112 -5.25 -1.19 0.56
C GLY A 112 -5.26 -2.65 0.15
N ALA A 113 -4.24 -3.43 0.56
CA ALA A 113 -4.21 -4.88 0.36
C ALA A 113 -5.37 -5.58 1.10
N LEU A 114 -5.63 -5.19 2.35
CA LEU A 114 -6.78 -5.67 3.12
C LEU A 114 -8.10 -5.33 2.44
N GLY A 115 -8.30 -4.07 2.04
CA GLY A 115 -9.49 -3.60 1.36
C GLY A 115 -9.72 -4.32 0.04
N ALA A 116 -8.67 -4.43 -0.80
CA ALA A 116 -8.68 -5.16 -2.06
C ALA A 116 -9.12 -6.62 -1.87
N TYR A 117 -8.59 -7.29 -0.85
CA TYR A 117 -8.97 -8.67 -0.54
C TYR A 117 -10.44 -8.78 -0.12
N VAL A 118 -10.92 -7.89 0.76
CA VAL A 118 -12.32 -7.92 1.22
C VAL A 118 -13.29 -7.68 0.07
N ILE A 119 -13.01 -6.73 -0.82
CA ILE A 119 -13.87 -6.48 -1.99
C ILE A 119 -13.75 -7.56 -3.07
N GLY A 120 -12.78 -8.46 -2.96
CA GLY A 120 -12.57 -9.56 -3.91
C GLY A 120 -11.86 -9.13 -5.19
N LEU A 121 -10.97 -8.13 -5.10
CA LEU A 121 -10.14 -7.70 -6.22
C LEU A 121 -9.06 -8.74 -6.50
N ASP A 122 -8.92 -9.20 -7.75
CA ASP A 122 -7.90 -10.20 -8.08
C ASP A 122 -6.47 -9.70 -7.84
N PHE A 123 -5.55 -10.61 -7.51
CA PHE A 123 -4.16 -10.28 -7.21
C PHE A 123 -3.48 -9.44 -8.31
N LYS A 124 -3.71 -9.77 -9.59
CA LYS A 124 -3.15 -9.02 -10.73
C LYS A 124 -3.67 -7.59 -10.79
N LYS A 125 -4.97 -7.41 -10.55
CA LYS A 125 -5.62 -6.11 -10.51
C LYS A 125 -5.12 -5.28 -9.32
N PHE A 126 -4.93 -5.95 -8.18
CA PHE A 126 -4.31 -5.34 -7.01
C PHE A 126 -2.88 -4.86 -7.28
N ILE A 127 -2.03 -5.64 -7.94
CA ILE A 127 -0.65 -5.21 -8.29
C ILE A 127 -0.68 -3.92 -9.10
N ILE A 128 -1.57 -3.82 -10.09
CA ILE A 128 -1.72 -2.60 -10.90
C ILE A 128 -2.16 -1.42 -10.03
N ALA A 129 -3.17 -1.65 -9.17
CA ALA A 129 -3.66 -0.62 -8.26
C ALA A 129 -2.60 -0.15 -7.26
N ASP A 130 -1.82 -1.07 -6.72
CA ASP A 130 -0.72 -0.83 -5.77
C ASP A 130 0.38 0.01 -6.43
N ILE A 131 0.83 -0.36 -7.63
CA ILE A 131 1.84 0.42 -8.37
C ILE A 131 1.35 1.84 -8.62
N ILE A 132 0.12 2.01 -9.13
CA ILE A 132 -0.43 3.34 -9.43
C ILE A 132 -0.58 4.15 -8.14
N GLY A 133 -1.14 3.55 -7.09
CA GLY A 133 -1.34 4.20 -5.80
C GLY A 133 -0.03 4.63 -5.16
N VAL A 134 0.96 3.74 -5.07
CA VAL A 134 2.27 4.05 -4.48
C VAL A 134 2.99 5.14 -5.27
N LEU A 135 2.88 5.16 -6.60
CA LEU A 135 3.44 6.24 -7.42
C LEU A 135 2.77 7.58 -7.14
N ILE A 136 1.43 7.61 -7.06
CA ILE A 136 0.68 8.84 -6.72
C ILE A 136 1.09 9.34 -5.33
N ALA A 137 1.07 8.46 -4.32
CA ALA A 137 1.48 8.82 -2.96
C ALA A 137 2.95 9.29 -2.92
N GLY A 138 3.85 8.59 -3.60
CA GLY A 138 5.26 8.93 -3.76
C GLY A 138 5.46 10.34 -4.28
N ILE A 139 4.77 10.68 -5.37
CA ILE A 139 4.88 12.00 -6.01
C ILE A 139 4.36 13.07 -5.07
N ILE A 140 3.17 12.88 -4.49
CA ILE A 140 2.56 13.86 -3.60
C ILE A 140 3.44 14.10 -2.37
N VAL A 141 3.89 13.03 -1.69
CA VAL A 141 4.73 13.15 -0.49
C VAL A 141 6.08 13.77 -0.82
N THR A 142 6.67 13.45 -1.96
CA THR A 142 7.94 14.06 -2.39
C THR A 142 7.76 15.55 -2.65
N ILE A 143 6.71 15.97 -3.36
CA ILE A 143 6.40 17.39 -3.61
C ILE A 143 6.17 18.14 -2.30
N ILE A 144 5.43 17.54 -1.36
CA ILE A 144 5.21 18.14 -0.03
C ILE A 144 6.55 18.29 0.70
N SER A 145 7.40 17.26 0.69
CA SER A 145 8.68 17.27 1.40
C SER A 145 9.67 18.27 0.77
N THR A 146 9.74 18.38 -0.55
CA THR A 146 10.66 19.30 -1.23
C THR A 146 10.12 20.72 -1.35
N GLY A 147 8.79 20.90 -1.43
CA GLY A 147 8.12 22.19 -1.65
C GLY A 147 7.76 22.94 -0.37
N VAL A 148 7.42 22.27 0.73
CA VAL A 148 7.10 22.95 2.00
C VAL A 148 8.34 23.56 2.66
N LEU A 149 9.53 22.99 2.43
CA LEU A 149 10.79 23.50 2.97
C LEU A 149 11.28 24.79 2.31
N GLN A 150 10.89 25.10 1.06
CA GLN A 150 11.24 26.39 0.43
C GLN A 150 10.42 27.57 0.98
N LEU A 151 9.33 27.32 1.70
CA LEU A 151 8.47 28.35 2.29
C LEU A 151 8.78 28.62 3.77
N ILE A 152 9.57 27.77 4.43
CA ILE A 152 9.89 27.86 5.87
C ILE A 152 11.39 28.17 6.11
N ALA A 153 12.24 28.06 5.09
CA ALA A 153 13.64 28.49 5.09
C ALA A 153 13.78 29.91 4.52
#